data_AF-A0A969ZA20-F1
#
_entry.id   AF-A0A969ZA20-F1
#
_cell.length_a   1.000
_cell.length_b   1.000
_cell.length_c   1.000
_cell.angle_alpha   90.00
_cell.angle_beta   90.00
_cell.angle_gamma   90.00
#
_symmetry.space_group_name_H-M   'P 1'
#
loop_
_entity.id
_entity.type
_entity.pdbx_description
1 polymer ?
#
loop_
_entity_poly.entity_id
_entity_poly.type
_entity_poly.pdbx_seq_one_letter_code
_entity_poly.pdbx_strand_id
1 'polypeptide(L)'
;MNKTVSFAFKKTVPIIFGYMFLGIGFGIMLQEAGYNALWAFFGSLFIYAGAMQYFMVPLLVTGAPLITVALMTLLINSRHVFYGLGFIDQYRRMGWKYPYMVLSLTDETYVLLSTCKYPEGIDRDKAAFLISMFNHCWWIGGSVLGVLIGTLIPFDLTGIDFCMTALFIILLINHIKQVKAITPVIIGFISAVLFLLIMGPDNFILPSLCFTVLVLTFLRRRIETVKEDTAS
;
A
#
# COMPACT_ATOMS: atom_id res chain seq x y z
N MET A 1 -1.62 -22.50 24.03
CA MET A 1 -1.49 -21.66 22.82
C MET A 1 -0.02 -21.70 22.39
N ASN A 2 0.30 -22.18 21.17
CA ASN A 2 1.68 -22.35 20.68
C ASN A 2 2.52 -21.08 20.93
N LYS A 3 3.73 -21.18 21.51
CA LYS A 3 4.60 -20.03 21.83
C LYS A 3 4.78 -19.08 20.62
N THR A 4 4.86 -19.65 19.42
CA THR A 4 4.90 -18.95 18.12
C THR A 4 3.66 -18.10 17.84
N VAL A 5 2.46 -18.57 18.18
CA VAL A 5 1.19 -17.84 17.93
C VAL A 5 1.10 -16.62 18.84
N SER A 6 1.42 -16.78 20.13
CA SER A 6 1.43 -15.65 21.07
C SER A 6 2.48 -14.61 20.69
N PHE A 7 3.66 -15.06 20.23
CA PHE A 7 4.69 -14.17 19.73
C PHE A 7 4.22 -13.37 18.49
N ALA A 8 3.68 -14.07 17.48
CA ALA A 8 3.18 -13.44 16.27
C ALA A 8 2.10 -12.39 16.58
N PHE A 9 1.11 -12.73 17.40
CA PHE A 9 0.05 -11.80 17.79
C PHE A 9 0.60 -10.54 18.48
N LYS A 10 1.50 -10.70 19.47
CA LYS A 10 2.12 -9.56 20.17
C LYS A 10 2.89 -8.64 19.22
N LYS A 11 3.52 -9.19 18.18
CA LYS A 11 4.23 -8.40 17.16
C LYS A 11 3.29 -7.62 16.25
N THR A 12 2.07 -8.09 16.04
CA THR A 12 1.07 -7.36 15.24
C THR A 12 0.36 -6.26 15.99
N VAL A 13 0.36 -6.24 17.33
CA VAL A 13 -0.35 -5.24 18.15
C VAL A 13 -0.07 -3.77 17.74
N PRO A 14 1.18 -3.35 17.51
CA PRO A 14 1.46 -1.98 17.09
C PRO A 14 0.87 -1.63 15.71
N ILE A 15 0.73 -2.62 14.84
CA ILE A 15 0.21 -2.45 13.47
C ILE A 15 -1.32 -2.37 13.46
N ILE A 16 -2.00 -3.01 14.43
CA ILE A 16 -3.47 -3.02 14.52
C ILE A 16 -4.04 -1.62 14.39
N PHE A 17 -3.49 -0.64 15.10
CA PHE A 17 -4.01 0.73 15.08
C PHE A 17 -3.93 1.34 13.68
N GLY A 18 -2.80 1.21 12.99
CA GLY A 18 -2.65 1.72 11.62
C GLY A 18 -3.61 1.01 10.66
N TYR A 19 -3.74 -0.30 10.77
CA TYR A 19 -4.52 -1.13 9.85
C TYR A 19 -6.02 -0.96 10.06
N MET A 20 -6.45 -0.86 11.31
CA MET A 20 -7.83 -0.60 11.65
C MET A 20 -8.22 0.82 11.24
N PHE A 21 -7.39 1.82 11.51
CA PHE A 21 -7.70 3.21 11.16
C PHE A 21 -7.78 3.41 9.64
N LEU A 22 -6.77 2.93 8.90
CA LEU A 22 -6.77 2.98 7.44
C LEU A 22 -7.86 2.06 6.86
N GLY A 23 -8.06 0.87 7.39
CA GLY A 23 -9.14 -0.02 6.97
C GLY A 23 -10.51 0.63 7.13
N ILE A 24 -10.77 1.26 8.27
CA ILE A 24 -12.03 1.98 8.53
C ILE A 24 -12.21 3.11 7.51
N GLY A 25 -11.18 3.93 7.28
CA GLY A 25 -11.25 5.00 6.29
C GLY A 25 -11.58 4.50 4.89
N PHE A 26 -10.95 3.41 4.45
CA PHE A 26 -11.28 2.76 3.16
C PHE A 26 -12.72 2.27 3.14
N GLY A 27 -13.17 1.61 4.21
CA GLY A 27 -14.53 1.07 4.30
C GLY A 27 -15.60 2.15 4.22
N ILE A 28 -15.43 3.28 4.92
CA ILE A 28 -16.40 4.39 4.86
C ILE A 28 -16.41 5.00 3.45
N MET A 29 -15.24 5.23 2.85
CA MET A 29 -15.15 5.78 1.48
C MET A 29 -15.79 4.84 0.44
N LEU A 30 -15.62 3.53 0.61
CA LEU A 30 -16.25 2.53 -0.26
C LEU A 30 -17.78 2.51 -0.09
N GLN A 31 -18.28 2.71 1.13
CA GLN A 31 -19.70 2.79 1.43
C GLN A 31 -20.36 4.04 0.83
N GLU A 32 -19.69 5.18 0.91
CA GLU A 32 -20.16 6.43 0.29
C GLU A 32 -20.22 6.32 -1.24
N ALA A 33 -19.27 5.61 -1.86
CA ALA A 33 -19.31 5.26 -3.27
C ALA A 33 -20.45 4.28 -3.64
N GLY A 34 -21.28 3.85 -2.68
CA GLY A 34 -22.46 3.02 -2.89
C GLY A 34 -22.21 1.50 -2.79
N TYR A 35 -21.02 1.08 -2.37
CA TYR A 35 -20.67 -0.34 -2.25
C TYR A 35 -20.89 -0.87 -0.83
N ASN A 36 -21.18 -2.17 -0.71
CA ASN A 36 -21.50 -2.81 0.57
C ASN A 36 -20.28 -3.50 1.23
N ALA A 37 -20.52 -4.11 2.40
CA ALA A 37 -19.47 -4.76 3.17
C ALA A 37 -18.84 -5.98 2.45
N LEU A 38 -19.55 -6.61 1.51
CA LEU A 38 -18.99 -7.71 0.70
C LEU A 38 -17.91 -7.20 -0.24
N TRP A 39 -18.11 -6.02 -0.84
CA TRP A 39 -17.09 -5.37 -1.67
C TRP A 39 -15.85 -5.00 -0.86
N ALA A 40 -16.03 -4.50 0.38
CA ALA A 40 -14.90 -4.26 1.28
C ALA A 40 -14.16 -5.56 1.62
N PHE A 41 -14.90 -6.63 1.94
CA PHE A 41 -14.32 -7.92 2.29
C PHE A 41 -13.50 -8.51 1.14
N PHE A 42 -14.10 -8.65 -0.05
CA PHE A 42 -13.41 -9.23 -1.21
C PHE A 42 -12.32 -8.31 -1.74
N GLY A 43 -12.55 -6.99 -1.74
CA GLY A 43 -11.53 -6.00 -2.07
C GLY A 43 -10.30 -6.15 -1.18
N SER A 44 -10.49 -6.24 0.14
CA SER A 44 -9.39 -6.40 1.10
C SER A 44 -8.80 -7.80 1.14
N LEU A 45 -9.53 -8.82 0.70
CA LEU A 45 -9.03 -10.18 0.56
C LEU A 45 -8.08 -10.32 -0.63
N PHE A 46 -8.45 -9.76 -1.79
CA PHE A 46 -7.72 -9.95 -3.05
C PHE A 46 -6.78 -8.79 -3.41
N ILE A 47 -7.16 -7.56 -3.10
CA ILE A 47 -6.42 -6.35 -3.45
C ILE A 47 -5.78 -5.83 -2.17
N TYR A 48 -4.85 -6.59 -1.61
CA TYR A 48 -4.21 -6.24 -0.35
C TYR A 48 -3.03 -5.30 -0.57
N ALA A 49 -3.36 -4.05 -0.91
CA ALA A 49 -2.40 -3.08 -1.43
C ALA A 49 -2.63 -1.64 -0.93
N GLY A 50 -3.32 -1.46 0.22
CA GLY A 50 -3.48 -0.19 0.93
C GLY A 50 -3.85 0.99 0.03
N ALA A 51 -2.85 1.76 -0.39
CA ALA A 51 -2.97 2.88 -1.33
C ALA A 51 -3.77 2.54 -2.61
N MET A 52 -3.56 1.35 -3.20
CA MET A 52 -4.28 0.96 -4.41
C MET A 52 -5.77 0.69 -4.15
N GLN A 53 -6.15 0.25 -2.94
CA GLN A 53 -7.58 0.06 -2.61
C GLN A 53 -8.30 1.40 -2.48
N TYR A 54 -7.65 2.40 -1.92
CA TYR A 54 -8.19 3.76 -1.94
C TYR A 54 -8.29 4.30 -3.36
N PHE A 55 -7.28 4.08 -4.20
CA PHE A 55 -7.30 4.50 -5.59
C PHE A 55 -8.30 3.72 -6.46
N MET A 56 -8.66 2.50 -6.06
CA MET A 56 -9.65 1.68 -6.75
C MET A 56 -11.04 2.29 -6.69
N VAL A 57 -11.44 2.91 -5.58
CA VAL A 57 -12.80 3.46 -5.42
C VAL A 57 -13.17 4.48 -6.49
N PRO A 58 -12.38 5.54 -6.77
CA PRO A 58 -12.70 6.47 -7.85
C PRO A 58 -12.60 5.81 -9.23
N LEU A 59 -11.69 4.83 -9.44
CA LEU A 59 -11.64 4.08 -10.70
C LEU A 59 -12.92 3.27 -10.96
N LEU A 60 -13.52 2.72 -9.90
CA LEU A 60 -14.80 2.02 -9.96
C LEU A 60 -15.97 2.99 -10.21
N VAL A 61 -15.99 4.13 -9.53
CA VAL A 61 -17.06 5.15 -9.68
C VAL A 61 -17.04 5.77 -11.08
N THR A 62 -15.85 6.06 -11.61
CA THR A 62 -15.68 6.65 -12.95
C THR A 62 -15.79 5.64 -14.10
N GLY A 63 -15.86 4.33 -13.79
CA GLY A 63 -15.88 3.29 -14.83
C GLY A 63 -14.61 3.28 -15.68
N ALA A 64 -13.45 3.51 -15.07
CA ALA A 64 -12.18 3.63 -15.78
C ALA A 64 -11.87 2.39 -16.63
N PRO A 65 -11.28 2.55 -17.84
CA PRO A 65 -10.91 1.42 -18.69
C PRO A 65 -9.99 0.41 -17.98
N LEU A 66 -10.17 -0.88 -18.23
CA LEU A 66 -9.37 -1.95 -17.61
C LEU A 66 -7.86 -1.76 -17.81
N ILE A 67 -7.45 -1.21 -18.96
CA ILE A 67 -6.04 -0.89 -19.25
C ILE A 67 -5.52 0.18 -18.28
N THR A 68 -6.31 1.23 -18.03
CA THR A 68 -5.96 2.27 -17.05
C THR A 68 -5.85 1.69 -15.65
N VAL A 69 -6.81 0.86 -15.25
CA VAL A 69 -6.77 0.17 -13.94
C VAL A 69 -5.51 -0.70 -13.82
N ALA A 70 -5.18 -1.49 -14.83
CA ALA A 70 -4.00 -2.35 -14.84
C ALA A 70 -2.69 -1.54 -14.75
N LEU A 71 -2.56 -0.47 -15.53
CA LEU A 71 -1.38 0.39 -15.53
C LEU A 71 -1.22 1.12 -14.19
N MET A 72 -2.31 1.69 -13.65
CA MET A 72 -2.29 2.34 -12.33
C MET A 72 -1.91 1.37 -11.23
N THR A 73 -2.49 0.17 -11.25
CA THR A 73 -2.16 -0.90 -10.29
C THR A 73 -0.68 -1.23 -10.35
N LEU A 74 -0.11 -1.44 -11.54
CA LEU A 74 1.29 -1.76 -11.72
C LEU A 74 2.20 -0.62 -11.23
N LEU A 75 1.89 0.63 -11.59
CA LEU A 75 2.72 1.79 -11.28
C LEU A 75 2.72 2.10 -9.78
N ILE A 76 1.54 2.13 -9.15
CA ILE A 76 1.39 2.40 -7.71
C ILE A 76 2.05 1.28 -6.88
N ASN A 77 1.91 0.02 -7.31
CA ASN A 77 2.45 -1.13 -6.58
C ASN A 77 3.88 -1.52 -6.96
N SER A 78 4.51 -0.82 -7.90
CA SER A 78 5.86 -1.15 -8.40
C SER A 78 6.89 -1.32 -7.27
N ARG A 79 6.74 -0.60 -6.16
CA ARG A 79 7.59 -0.73 -4.96
C ARG A 79 7.52 -2.10 -4.29
N HIS A 80 6.37 -2.78 -4.33
CA HIS A 80 6.19 -4.10 -3.73
C HIS A 80 7.05 -5.18 -4.43
N VAL A 81 7.40 -4.96 -5.71
CA VAL A 81 8.30 -5.86 -6.44
C VAL A 81 9.67 -5.97 -5.75
N PHE A 82 10.21 -4.85 -5.26
CA PHE A 82 11.49 -4.84 -4.55
C PHE A 82 11.42 -5.53 -3.19
N TYR A 83 10.29 -5.43 -2.49
CA TYR A 83 10.08 -6.15 -1.22
C TYR A 83 10.06 -7.66 -1.44
N GLY A 84 9.40 -8.10 -2.52
CA GLY A 84 9.35 -9.50 -2.92
C GLY A 84 10.74 -10.10 -3.15
N LEU A 85 11.66 -9.35 -3.78
CA LEU A 85 13.04 -9.80 -4.01
C LEU A 85 13.80 -10.08 -2.70
N GLY A 86 13.58 -9.28 -1.64
CA GLY A 86 14.26 -9.46 -0.36
C GLY A 86 13.83 -10.72 0.41
N PHE A 87 12.62 -11.21 0.16
CA PHE A 87 12.04 -12.36 0.85
C PHE A 87 11.87 -13.60 -0.03
N ILE A 88 12.25 -13.54 -1.32
CA ILE A 88 11.93 -14.57 -2.30
C ILE A 88 12.47 -15.94 -1.93
N ASP A 89 13.72 -16.00 -1.44
CA ASP A 89 14.36 -17.26 -1.02
C ASP A 89 13.74 -17.81 0.25
N GLN A 90 13.29 -16.94 1.17
CA GLN A 90 12.60 -17.37 2.37
C GLN A 90 11.22 -17.93 2.02
N TYR A 91 10.44 -17.22 1.21
CA TYR A 91 9.08 -17.64 0.86
C TYR A 91 9.06 -18.88 -0.02
N ARG A 92 10.04 -19.04 -0.93
CA ARG A 92 10.13 -20.23 -1.78
C ARG A 92 10.33 -21.51 -0.97
N ARG A 93 11.00 -21.42 0.18
CA ARG A 93 11.15 -22.54 1.13
C ARG A 93 9.84 -22.91 1.84
N MET A 94 8.83 -22.04 1.85
CA MET A 94 7.53 -22.28 2.49
C MET A 94 6.53 -23.08 1.62
N GLY A 95 6.92 -23.48 0.41
CA GLY A 95 6.12 -24.34 -0.46
C GLY A 95 4.77 -23.71 -0.87
N TRP A 96 3.67 -24.39 -0.57
CA TRP A 96 2.30 -23.97 -0.94
C TRP A 96 1.86 -22.62 -0.36
N LYS A 97 2.55 -22.13 0.68
CA LYS A 97 2.28 -20.81 1.29
C LYS A 97 2.91 -19.66 0.51
N TYR A 98 3.83 -19.94 -0.42
CA TYR A 98 4.55 -18.96 -1.22
C TYR A 98 3.64 -17.89 -1.85
N PRO A 99 2.59 -18.22 -2.64
CA PRO A 99 1.76 -17.21 -3.29
C PRO A 99 1.02 -16.31 -2.30
N TYR A 100 0.59 -16.88 -1.17
CA TYR A 100 -0.05 -16.10 -0.10
C TYR A 100 0.94 -15.13 0.56
N MET A 101 2.17 -15.58 0.84
CA MET A 101 3.19 -14.72 1.44
C MET A 101 3.54 -13.54 0.53
N VAL A 102 3.59 -13.76 -0.78
CA VAL A 102 3.80 -12.69 -1.78
C VAL A 102 2.63 -11.71 -1.76
N LEU A 103 1.38 -12.20 -1.73
CA LEU A 103 0.19 -11.33 -1.65
C LEU A 103 0.16 -10.53 -0.35
N SER A 104 0.55 -11.13 0.77
CA SER A 104 0.45 -10.54 2.11
C SER A 104 1.51 -9.47 2.42
N LEU A 105 2.39 -9.17 1.46
CA LEU A 105 3.54 -8.31 1.68
C LEU A 105 3.23 -6.83 1.43
N THR A 106 2.75 -6.17 2.47
CA THR A 106 2.56 -4.71 2.56
C THR A 106 3.82 -4.01 3.12
N ASP A 107 3.92 -2.69 3.01
CA ASP A 107 4.98 -1.87 3.64
C ASP A 107 5.19 -2.22 5.13
N GLU A 108 4.12 -2.28 5.92
CA GLU A 108 4.22 -2.48 7.38
C GLU A 108 4.57 -3.92 7.72
N THR A 109 4.00 -4.89 7.00
CA THR A 109 4.40 -6.29 7.09
C THR A 109 5.87 -6.48 6.69
N TYR A 110 6.36 -5.82 5.64
CA TYR A 110 7.76 -5.86 5.24
C TYR A 110 8.69 -5.30 6.34
N VAL A 111 8.38 -4.13 6.87
CA VAL A 111 9.15 -3.51 7.96
C VAL A 111 9.11 -4.41 9.20
N LEU A 112 7.96 -4.96 9.55
CA LEU A 112 7.83 -5.85 10.70
C LEU A 112 8.66 -7.13 10.51
N LEU A 113 8.54 -7.81 9.37
CA LEU A 113 9.26 -9.06 9.11
C LEU A 113 10.77 -8.86 9.04
N SER A 114 11.24 -7.74 8.47
CA SER A 114 12.67 -7.42 8.34
C SER A 114 13.32 -6.98 9.65
N THR A 115 12.57 -6.33 10.55
CA THR A 115 13.09 -5.88 11.86
C THR A 115 12.83 -6.87 12.99
N CYS A 116 12.01 -7.91 12.76
CA CYS A 116 11.65 -8.87 13.79
C CYS A 116 12.84 -9.73 14.22
N LYS A 117 13.20 -9.65 15.51
CA LYS A 117 14.12 -10.60 16.15
C LYS A 117 13.33 -11.81 16.66
N TYR A 118 13.70 -13.00 16.19
CA TYR A 118 13.08 -14.27 16.58
C TYR A 118 13.86 -14.93 17.73
N PRO A 119 13.25 -15.11 18.92
CA PRO A 119 13.84 -15.85 20.03
C PRO A 119 14.13 -17.32 19.69
N GLU A 120 15.04 -17.94 20.43
CA GLU A 120 15.31 -19.38 20.33
C GLU A 120 14.05 -20.22 20.59
N GLY A 121 13.84 -21.26 19.78
CA GLY A 121 12.67 -22.13 19.84
C GLY A 121 11.42 -21.59 19.11
N ILE A 122 11.50 -20.43 18.44
CA ILE A 122 10.44 -19.95 17.55
C ILE A 122 10.77 -20.29 16.10
N ASP A 123 9.89 -21.06 15.48
CA ASP A 123 9.88 -21.28 14.03
C ASP A 123 9.62 -19.95 13.29
N ARG A 124 10.64 -19.49 12.56
CA ARG A 124 10.64 -18.20 11.85
C ARG A 124 9.61 -18.16 10.74
N ASP A 125 9.47 -19.24 9.98
CA ASP A 125 8.59 -19.29 8.81
C ASP A 125 7.13 -19.37 9.24
N LYS A 126 6.87 -20.16 10.29
CA LYS A 126 5.55 -20.20 10.92
C LYS A 126 5.19 -18.87 11.57
N ALA A 127 6.12 -18.19 12.23
CA ALA A 127 5.89 -16.87 12.80
C ALA A 127 5.60 -15.82 11.71
N ALA A 128 6.39 -15.79 10.63
CA ALA A 128 6.20 -14.86 9.52
C ALA A 128 4.83 -15.05 8.83
N PHE A 129 4.41 -16.30 8.61
CA PHE A 129 3.10 -16.61 8.08
C PHE A 129 1.97 -16.13 9.00
N LEU A 130 2.06 -16.40 10.31
CA LEU A 130 1.04 -15.99 11.27
C LEU A 130 0.96 -14.47 11.42
N ILE A 131 2.10 -13.77 11.41
CA ILE A 131 2.14 -12.30 11.42
C ILE A 131 1.39 -11.75 10.21
N SER A 132 1.71 -12.26 9.01
CA SER A 132 1.10 -11.80 7.76
C SER A 132 -0.41 -12.09 7.73
N MET A 133 -0.81 -13.27 8.22
CA MET A 133 -2.22 -13.65 8.37
C MET A 133 -2.97 -12.74 9.34
N PHE A 134 -2.41 -12.46 10.51
CA PHE A 134 -3.03 -11.54 11.47
C PHE A 134 -3.17 -10.14 10.90
N ASN A 135 -2.12 -9.60 10.25
CA ASN A 135 -2.18 -8.30 9.59
C ASN A 135 -3.30 -8.26 8.55
N HIS A 136 -3.43 -9.31 7.73
CA HIS A 136 -4.50 -9.39 6.73
C HIS A 136 -5.88 -9.42 7.38
N CYS A 137 -6.06 -10.17 8.47
CA CYS A 137 -7.29 -10.17 9.26
C CYS A 137 -7.62 -8.78 9.85
N TRP A 138 -6.63 -8.07 10.38
CA TRP A 138 -6.83 -6.72 10.93
C TRP A 138 -7.27 -5.73 9.87
N TRP A 139 -6.70 -5.82 8.67
CA TRP A 139 -7.07 -4.99 7.54
C TRP A 139 -8.51 -5.25 7.06
N ILE A 140 -8.86 -6.53 6.88
CA ILE A 140 -10.23 -6.94 6.50
C ILE A 140 -11.22 -6.49 7.58
N GLY A 141 -10.89 -6.71 8.85
CA GLY A 141 -11.71 -6.29 9.99
C GLY A 141 -11.97 -4.78 9.98
N GLY A 142 -10.91 -3.98 9.83
CA GLY A 142 -11.01 -2.52 9.70
C GLY A 142 -11.88 -2.10 8.51
N SER A 143 -11.68 -2.73 7.35
CA SER A 143 -12.43 -2.43 6.11
C SER A 143 -13.93 -2.70 6.26
N VAL A 144 -14.28 -3.86 6.79
CA VAL A 144 -15.68 -4.25 6.99
C VAL A 144 -16.33 -3.39 8.06
N LEU A 145 -15.62 -3.14 9.18
CA LEU A 145 -16.10 -2.24 10.23
C LEU A 145 -16.30 -0.82 9.70
N GLY A 146 -15.42 -0.33 8.81
CA GLY A 146 -15.56 0.96 8.16
C GLY A 146 -16.86 1.07 7.38
N VAL A 147 -17.21 0.07 6.57
CA VAL A 147 -18.49 0.06 5.84
C VAL A 147 -19.67 0.05 6.82
N LEU A 148 -19.64 -0.81 7.84
CA LEU A 148 -20.72 -0.90 8.83
C LEU A 148 -20.91 0.43 9.58
N ILE A 149 -19.81 1.06 9.98
CA ILE A 149 -19.81 2.39 10.59
C ILE A 149 -20.38 3.42 9.61
N GLY A 150 -19.94 3.42 8.34
CA GLY A 150 -20.46 4.30 7.30
C GLY A 150 -21.98 4.16 7.10
N THR A 151 -22.51 2.94 7.16
CA THR A 151 -23.97 2.71 7.06
C THR A 151 -24.76 3.18 8.29
N LEU A 152 -24.13 3.25 9.45
CA LEU A 152 -24.77 3.62 10.73
C LEU A 152 -24.63 5.10 11.06
N ILE A 153 -23.71 5.82 10.39
CA ILE A 153 -23.50 7.25 10.58
C ILE A 153 -24.58 8.03 9.82
N PRO A 154 -25.50 8.73 10.51
CA PRO A 154 -26.51 9.58 9.88
C PRO A 154 -25.97 10.99 9.58
N PHE A 155 -24.66 11.21 9.70
CA PHE A 155 -24.02 12.50 9.47
C PHE A 155 -23.65 12.68 8.01
N ASP A 156 -23.69 13.93 7.58
CA ASP A 156 -23.19 14.38 6.29
C ASP A 156 -21.70 13.99 6.18
N LEU A 157 -21.38 13.04 5.30
CA LEU A 157 -20.01 12.60 5.01
C LEU A 157 -19.25 13.63 4.17
N THR A 158 -19.84 14.81 3.91
CA THR A 158 -19.19 15.94 3.26
C THR A 158 -17.77 16.14 3.79
N GLY A 159 -16.78 15.92 2.90
CA GLY A 159 -15.37 16.05 3.22
C GLY A 159 -14.61 14.74 3.43
N ILE A 160 -15.25 13.58 3.38
CA ILE A 160 -14.53 12.29 3.43
C ILE A 160 -13.65 12.07 2.19
N ASP A 161 -13.94 12.72 1.06
CA ASP A 161 -13.03 12.84 -0.09
C ASP A 161 -11.65 13.38 0.32
N PHE A 162 -11.60 14.20 1.38
CA PHE A 162 -10.34 14.69 1.95
C PHE A 162 -9.52 13.57 2.57
N CYS A 163 -10.11 12.47 3.04
CA CYS A 163 -9.37 11.33 3.57
C CYS A 163 -8.42 10.74 2.52
N MET A 164 -8.84 10.66 1.25
CA MET A 164 -7.96 10.21 0.16
C MET A 164 -6.80 11.19 -0.04
N THR A 165 -7.09 12.49 -0.06
CA THR A 165 -6.08 13.55 -0.18
C THR A 165 -5.08 13.48 0.97
N ALA A 166 -5.56 13.35 2.21
CA ALA A 166 -4.74 13.22 3.41
C ALA A 166 -3.88 11.94 3.37
N LEU A 167 -4.43 10.82 2.90
CA LEU A 167 -3.68 9.57 2.73
C LEU A 167 -2.52 9.74 1.75
N PHE A 168 -2.76 10.33 0.57
CA PHE A 168 -1.69 10.59 -0.39
C PHE A 168 -0.64 11.58 0.14
N ILE A 169 -1.06 12.63 0.88
CA ILE A 169 -0.13 13.56 1.52
C ILE A 169 0.74 12.84 2.57
N ILE A 170 0.14 12.00 3.41
CA ILE A 170 0.87 11.23 4.42
C ILE A 170 1.84 10.25 3.75
N LEU A 171 1.40 9.56 2.70
CA LEU A 171 2.27 8.67 1.91
C LEU A 171 3.44 9.45 1.28
N LEU A 172 3.18 10.62 0.72
CA LEU A 172 4.21 11.50 0.17
C LEU A 172 5.21 11.94 1.23
N ILE A 173 4.73 12.42 2.38
CA ILE A 173 5.60 12.84 3.50
C ILE A 173 6.44 11.67 4.01
N ASN A 174 5.82 10.50 4.21
CA ASN A 174 6.53 9.29 4.64
C ASN A 174 7.57 8.88 3.60
N HIS A 175 7.26 8.99 2.31
CA HIS A 175 8.21 8.71 1.25
C HIS A 175 9.38 9.70 1.25
N ILE A 176 9.11 11.01 1.34
CA ILE A 176 10.15 12.06 1.43
C ILE A 176 11.09 11.82 2.61
N LYS A 177 10.55 11.40 3.76
CA LYS A 177 11.35 11.07 4.96
C LYS A 177 12.25 9.85 4.79
N GLN A 178 11.90 8.93 3.89
CA GLN A 178 12.64 7.67 3.68
C GLN A 178 13.64 7.75 2.52
N VAL A 179 13.41 8.63 1.53
CA VAL A 179 14.30 8.73 0.37
C VAL A 179 15.56 9.53 0.71
N LYS A 180 16.70 9.02 0.25
CA LYS A 180 18.00 9.71 0.39
C LYS A 180 18.18 10.84 -0.64
N ALA A 181 17.45 10.79 -1.75
CA ALA A 181 17.51 11.78 -2.81
C ALA A 181 16.11 12.31 -3.08
N ILE A 182 15.95 13.63 -3.01
CA ILE A 182 14.66 14.30 -3.27
C ILE A 182 14.40 14.50 -4.77
N THR A 183 15.42 14.31 -5.62
CA THR A 183 15.34 14.46 -7.08
C THR A 183 14.16 13.72 -7.72
N PRO A 184 13.86 12.45 -7.37
CA PRO A 184 12.70 11.76 -7.93
C PRO A 184 11.36 12.37 -7.52
N VAL A 185 11.28 12.90 -6.30
CA VAL A 185 10.08 13.60 -5.80
C VAL A 185 9.84 14.88 -6.60
N ILE A 186 10.90 15.65 -6.85
CA ILE A 186 10.82 16.90 -7.64
C ILE A 186 10.42 16.60 -9.09
N ILE A 187 11.04 15.59 -9.73
CA ILE A 187 10.69 15.20 -11.11
C ILE A 187 9.23 14.76 -11.19
N GLY A 188 8.77 13.94 -10.23
CA GLY A 188 7.38 13.52 -10.15
C GLY A 188 6.43 14.71 -9.97
N PHE A 189 6.77 15.66 -9.10
CA PHE A 189 5.96 16.85 -8.87
C PHE A 189 5.86 17.74 -10.11
N ILE A 190 7.00 18.05 -10.76
CA ILE A 190 7.02 18.85 -11.99
C ILE A 190 6.23 18.15 -13.10
N SER A 191 6.40 16.84 -13.25
CA SER A 191 5.64 16.03 -14.21
C SER A 191 4.14 16.12 -13.95
N ALA A 192 3.71 15.93 -12.70
CA ALA A 192 2.30 16.01 -12.32
C ALA A 192 1.70 17.38 -12.64
N VAL A 193 2.39 18.47 -12.26
CA VAL A 193 1.93 19.85 -12.55
C VAL A 193 1.86 20.11 -14.05
N LEU A 194 2.88 19.71 -14.80
CA LEU A 194 2.94 19.90 -16.25
C LEU A 194 1.75 19.21 -16.96
N PHE A 195 1.53 17.93 -16.68
CA PHE A 195 0.45 17.18 -17.32
C PHE A 195 -0.93 17.59 -16.81
N LEU A 196 -1.04 18.05 -15.56
CA LEU A 196 -2.30 18.62 -15.04
C LEU A 196 -2.70 19.87 -15.82
N LEU A 197 -1.75 20.75 -16.13
CA LEU A 197 -2.00 21.97 -16.91
C LEU A 197 -2.33 21.68 -18.39
N ILE A 198 -1.75 20.63 -18.97
CA ILE A 198 -1.94 20.29 -20.39
C ILE A 198 -3.21 19.46 -20.62
N MET A 199 -3.48 18.47 -19.77
CA MET A 199 -4.49 17.42 -20.00
C MET A 199 -5.68 17.48 -19.04
N GLY A 200 -5.64 18.35 -18.03
CA GLY A 200 -6.68 18.49 -17.03
C GLY A 200 -6.68 17.39 -15.95
N PRO A 201 -7.56 17.51 -14.93
CA PRO A 201 -7.56 16.67 -13.74
C PRO A 201 -7.92 15.20 -13.98
N ASP A 202 -8.64 14.88 -15.05
CA ASP A 202 -9.13 13.50 -15.27
C ASP A 202 -8.06 12.58 -15.89
N ASN A 203 -7.13 13.14 -16.67
CA ASN A 203 -6.24 12.35 -17.52
C ASN A 203 -4.74 12.54 -17.23
N PHE A 204 -4.36 13.39 -16.27
CA PHE A 204 -2.94 13.72 -16.04
C PHE A 204 -2.12 12.63 -15.35
N ILE A 205 -2.76 11.74 -14.58
CA ILE A 205 -2.04 10.81 -13.68
C ILE A 205 -1.21 9.80 -14.49
N LEU A 206 -1.79 9.17 -15.51
CA LEU A 206 -1.07 8.14 -16.27
C LEU A 206 0.11 8.71 -17.08
N PRO A 207 -0.06 9.80 -17.87
CA PRO A 207 1.05 10.44 -18.58
C PRO A 207 2.15 10.95 -17.64
N SER A 208 1.78 11.56 -16.51
CA SER A 208 2.76 12.08 -15.55
C SER A 208 3.60 10.96 -14.92
N LEU A 209 3.00 9.82 -14.57
CA LEU A 209 3.71 8.65 -14.06
C LEU A 209 4.63 8.05 -15.12
N CYS A 210 4.12 7.83 -16.35
CA CYS A 210 4.93 7.30 -17.45
C CYS A 210 6.14 8.19 -17.74
N PHE A 211 5.94 9.51 -17.81
CA PHE A 211 7.01 10.47 -18.03
C PHE A 211 8.03 10.46 -16.89
N THR A 212 7.56 10.43 -15.63
CA THR A 212 8.43 10.36 -14.46
C THR A 212 9.32 9.11 -14.51
N VAL A 213 8.74 7.94 -14.80
CA VAL A 213 9.48 6.68 -14.92
C VAL A 213 10.51 6.75 -16.04
N LEU A 214 10.15 7.29 -17.21
CA LEU A 214 11.07 7.46 -18.33
C LEU A 214 12.26 8.37 -17.95
N VAL A 215 11.98 9.56 -17.43
CA VAL A 215 13.01 10.53 -17.02
C VAL A 215 13.92 9.93 -15.96
N LEU A 216 13.38 9.26 -14.95
CA LEU A 216 14.18 8.61 -13.92
C LEU A 216 15.03 7.45 -14.44
N THR A 217 14.53 6.71 -15.43
CA THR A 217 15.29 5.63 -16.06
C THR A 217 16.48 6.19 -16.84
N PHE A 218 16.31 7.31 -17.56
CA PHE A 218 17.39 7.99 -18.25
C PHE A 218 18.39 8.67 -17.30
N LEU A 219 17.90 9.27 -16.21
CA LEU A 219 18.74 9.94 -15.21
C LEU A 219 19.35 8.99 -14.18
N ARG A 220 18.99 7.70 -14.20
CA ARG A 220 19.43 6.68 -13.23
C ARG A 220 20.94 6.72 -13.02
N ARG A 221 21.73 6.74 -14.10
CA ARG A 221 23.20 6.78 -14.05
C ARG A 221 23.76 8.04 -13.39
N ARG A 222 23.07 9.18 -13.46
CA ARG A 222 23.50 10.44 -12.82
C ARG A 222 23.07 10.53 -11.35
N ILE A 223 21.94 9.91 -11.00
CA ILE A 223 21.45 9.89 -9.61
C ILE A 223 22.28 8.92 -8.76
N GLU A 224 22.75 7.82 -9.36
CA GLU A 224 23.64 6.86 -8.70
C GLU A 224 25.03 7.46 -8.40
N THR A 225 25.61 8.27 -9.29
CA THR A 225 26.92 8.92 -9.07
C THR A 225 26.90 10.02 -8.01
N VAL A 226 25.88 10.89 -7.98
CA VAL A 226 25.76 11.94 -6.95
C VAL A 226 25.65 11.35 -5.53
N LYS A 227 25.14 10.11 -5.42
CA LYS A 227 24.97 9.39 -4.15
C LYS A 227 26.29 8.81 -3.61
N GLU A 228 27.27 8.55 -4.47
CA GLU A 228 28.62 8.14 -4.05
C GLU A 228 29.43 9.35 -3.53
N ASP A 229 29.32 10.51 -4.19
CA ASP A 229 30.06 11.73 -3.83
C ASP A 229 29.58 12.39 -2.51
N THR A 230 28.34 12.14 -2.08
CA THR A 230 27.83 12.63 -0.77
C THR A 230 28.04 11.65 0.38
N ALA A 231 28.52 10.44 0.10
CA ALA A 231 28.81 9.40 1.09
C ALA A 231 30.31 9.21 1.37
N SER A 232 31.18 9.90 0.61
CA SER A 232 32.63 10.06 0.83
C SER A 232 32.94 11.32 1.63
#